data_AF-A0A5D4SQY4-F1
#
_entry.id   AF-A0A5D4SQY4-F1
#
_cell.length_a   1.000
_cell.length_b   1.000
_cell.length_c   1.000
_cell.angle_alpha   90.00
_cell.angle_beta   90.00
_cell.angle_gamma   90.00
#
_symmetry.space_group_name_H-M   'P 1'
#
loop_
_entity.id
_entity.type
_entity.pdbx_description
1 polymer ?
#
loop_
_entity_poly.entity_id
_entity_poly.type
_entity_poly.pdbx_seq_one_letter_code
_entity_poly.pdbx_strand_id
1 'polypeptide(L)'
;MVDPNSELFRAKQQVIYYRAEIAQYKNKIGELERLVEKEVVRNKYLQGKIRELNGEKIAGLQEEIQRLRKRVMELEVELEEERNSQTVSVQEPQMPMKLDKVDIYSYFNYSIILPPEGEDIISIYGDFTIVSTRDLPLEDVVVCIKVKPVGLVTFSGKISDPRLLNGPGRGREDIEWVWAVEDWRDRIQQNGEYWVKSIRSPIANRITLKAFEILFSETNSNGKVIVESFIYLDSNSPPHASINKINFHIP
;
A
#
# COMPACT_ATOMS: atom_id res chain seq x y z
N MET A 1 -21.42 -19.82 -75.68
CA MET A 1 -20.82 -18.47 -75.82
C MET A 1 -21.70 -17.51 -75.05
N VAL A 2 -21.18 -16.91 -73.98
CA VAL A 2 -21.92 -15.94 -73.16
C VAL A 2 -22.02 -14.64 -73.95
N ASP A 3 -23.20 -14.00 -73.95
CA ASP A 3 -23.47 -12.74 -74.65
C ASP A 3 -22.55 -11.62 -74.11
N PRO A 4 -21.65 -11.04 -74.93
CA PRO A 4 -20.74 -9.97 -74.53
C PRO A 4 -21.44 -8.76 -73.91
N ASN A 5 -22.70 -8.50 -74.28
CA ASN A 5 -23.49 -7.42 -73.69
C ASN A 5 -23.87 -7.68 -72.22
N SER A 6 -24.03 -8.95 -71.82
CA SER A 6 -24.36 -9.34 -70.45
C SER A 6 -23.17 -9.16 -69.50
N GLU A 7 -21.96 -9.52 -69.95
CA GLU A 7 -20.73 -9.32 -69.16
C GLU A 7 -20.40 -7.84 -68.98
N LEU A 8 -20.56 -7.04 -70.04
CA LEU A 8 -20.39 -5.59 -69.99
C LEU A 8 -21.38 -4.93 -69.01
N PHE A 9 -22.63 -5.40 -68.99
CA PHE A 9 -23.65 -4.93 -68.06
C PHE A 9 -23.29 -5.25 -66.60
N ARG A 10 -22.85 -6.49 -66.31
CA ARG A 10 -22.43 -6.90 -64.96
C ARG A 10 -21.20 -6.12 -64.48
N ALA A 11 -20.22 -5.89 -65.36
CA ALA A 11 -19.05 -5.08 -65.04
C ALA A 11 -19.43 -3.62 -64.72
N LYS A 12 -20.34 -3.02 -65.49
CA LYS A 12 -20.88 -1.67 -65.20
C LYS A 12 -21.56 -1.61 -63.82
N GLN A 13 -22.34 -2.62 -63.48
CA GLN A 13 -23.00 -2.69 -62.17
C GLN A 13 -22.00 -2.82 -61.01
N GLN A 14 -20.94 -3.61 -61.18
CA GLN A 14 -19.86 -3.72 -60.19
C GLN A 14 -19.12 -2.39 -60.02
N VAL A 15 -18.86 -1.65 -61.11
CA VAL A 15 -18.23 -0.32 -61.03
C VAL A 15 -19.12 0.66 -60.27
N ILE A 16 -20.44 0.61 -60.46
CA ILE A 16 -21.39 1.45 -59.72
C ILE A 16 -21.38 1.09 -58.22
N TYR A 17 -21.40 -0.21 -57.90
CA TYR A 17 -21.32 -0.70 -56.52
C TYR A 17 -20.06 -0.21 -55.82
N TYR A 18 -18.87 -0.44 -56.40
CA TYR A 18 -17.62 -0.01 -55.79
C TYR A 18 -17.50 1.50 -55.66
N ARG A 19 -18.08 2.28 -56.59
CA ARG A 19 -18.15 3.75 -56.43
C ARG A 19 -18.98 4.16 -55.22
N ALA A 20 -20.11 3.50 -54.98
CA ALA A 20 -20.93 3.76 -53.80
C ALA A 20 -20.20 3.35 -52.51
N GLU A 21 -19.50 2.21 -52.52
CA GLU A 21 -18.75 1.70 -51.38
C GLU A 21 -17.54 2.61 -51.04
N ILE A 22 -16.81 3.10 -52.04
CA ILE A 22 -15.75 4.11 -51.86
C ILE A 22 -16.31 5.40 -51.26
N ALA A 23 -17.50 5.84 -51.70
CA ALA A 23 -18.14 7.03 -51.13
C ALA A 23 -18.52 6.83 -49.66
N GLN A 24 -19.02 5.64 -49.30
CA GLN A 24 -19.32 5.29 -47.91
C GLN A 24 -18.06 5.29 -47.03
N TYR A 25 -16.98 4.64 -47.48
CA TYR A 25 -15.72 4.64 -46.73
C TYR A 25 -15.13 6.04 -46.61
N LYS A 26 -15.22 6.87 -47.65
CA LYS A 26 -14.75 8.26 -47.60
C LYS A 26 -15.51 9.08 -46.55
N ASN A 27 -16.84 8.92 -46.48
CA ASN A 27 -17.64 9.56 -45.44
C ASN A 27 -17.25 9.04 -44.05
N LYS A 28 -17.01 7.74 -43.91
CA LYS A 28 -16.63 7.15 -42.63
C LYS A 28 -15.28 7.63 -42.12
N ILE A 29 -14.31 7.77 -43.02
CA ILE A 29 -13.00 8.35 -42.73
C ILE A 29 -13.18 9.79 -42.23
N GLY A 30 -13.98 10.61 -42.91
CA GLY A 30 -14.24 11.99 -42.48
C GLY A 30 -14.91 12.10 -41.11
N GLU A 31 -15.81 11.17 -40.76
CA GLU A 31 -16.38 11.09 -39.40
C GLU A 31 -15.31 10.75 -38.35
N LEU A 32 -14.47 9.75 -38.63
CA LEU A 32 -13.41 9.31 -37.73
C LEU A 32 -12.36 10.40 -37.52
N GLU A 33 -11.98 11.12 -38.58
CA GLU A 33 -11.06 12.26 -38.50
C GLU A 33 -11.60 13.35 -37.56
N ARG A 34 -12.89 13.68 -37.66
CA ARG A 34 -13.53 14.65 -36.74
C ARG A 34 -13.54 14.16 -35.28
N LEU A 35 -13.75 12.86 -35.06
CA LEU A 35 -13.71 12.29 -33.71
C LEU A 35 -12.30 12.36 -33.12
N VAL A 36 -11.28 12.03 -33.91
CA VAL A 36 -9.88 12.15 -33.51
C VAL A 36 -9.53 13.60 -33.17
N GLU A 37 -9.91 14.55 -34.02
CA GLU A 37 -9.67 15.97 -33.77
C GLU A 37 -10.31 16.44 -32.45
N LYS A 38 -11.55 16.02 -32.18
CA LYS A 38 -12.24 16.32 -30.92
C LYS A 38 -11.51 15.73 -29.71
N GLU A 39 -11.04 14.50 -29.80
CA GLU A 39 -10.30 13.84 -28.71
C GLU A 39 -8.91 14.44 -28.49
N VAL A 40 -8.24 14.93 -29.54
CA VAL A 40 -6.97 15.68 -29.41
C VAL A 40 -7.19 16.98 -28.63
N VAL A 41 -8.23 17.75 -28.99
CA VAL A 41 -8.58 18.98 -28.27
C VAL A 41 -8.96 18.69 -26.82
N ARG A 42 -9.76 17.64 -26.59
CA ARG A 42 -10.16 17.21 -25.23
C ARG A 42 -8.96 16.83 -24.38
N ASN A 43 -8.05 16.02 -24.89
CA ASN A 43 -6.84 15.64 -24.16
C ASN A 43 -5.98 16.85 -23.81
N LYS A 44 -5.80 17.79 -24.74
CA LYS A 44 -5.06 19.03 -24.49
C LYS A 44 -5.69 19.86 -23.36
N TYR A 45 -7.02 19.99 -23.37
CA TYR A 45 -7.75 20.68 -22.31
C TYR A 45 -7.58 19.99 -20.94
N LEU A 46 -7.73 18.67 -20.89
CA LEU A 46 -7.58 17.89 -19.65
C LEU A 46 -6.16 17.99 -19.08
N GLN A 47 -5.14 17.92 -19.93
CA GLN A 47 -3.75 18.12 -19.50
C GLN A 47 -3.51 19.51 -18.92
N GLY A 48 -4.09 20.56 -19.51
CA GLY A 48 -4.03 21.92 -18.97
C GLY A 48 -4.66 22.01 -17.59
N LYS A 49 -5.86 21.45 -17.43
CA LYS A 49 -6.59 21.44 -16.15
C LYS A 49 -5.86 20.67 -15.04
N ILE A 50 -5.21 19.56 -15.38
CA ILE A 50 -4.38 18.81 -14.43
C ILE A 50 -3.18 19.65 -13.97
N ARG A 51 -2.52 20.37 -14.89
CA ARG A 51 -1.38 21.24 -14.55
C ARG A 51 -1.79 22.39 -13.63
N GLU A 52 -2.93 23.01 -13.88
CA GLU A 52 -3.49 24.09 -13.06
C GLU A 52 -3.82 23.58 -11.64
N LEU A 53 -4.62 22.52 -11.55
CA LEU A 53 -4.99 21.91 -10.26
C LEU A 53 -3.78 21.41 -9.47
N ASN A 54 -2.79 20.82 -10.14
CA ASN A 54 -1.57 20.38 -9.48
C ASN A 54 -0.71 21.56 -9.05
N GLY A 55 -0.60 22.61 -9.87
CA GLY A 55 0.18 23.81 -9.55
C GLY A 55 -0.32 24.50 -8.28
N GLU A 56 -1.63 24.77 -8.20
CA GLU A 56 -2.24 25.43 -7.03
C GLU A 56 -2.11 24.58 -5.76
N LYS A 57 -2.43 23.28 -5.85
CA LYS A 57 -2.34 22.38 -4.69
C LYS A 57 -0.90 22.16 -4.23
N ILE A 58 0.04 21.97 -5.15
CA ILE A 58 1.46 21.77 -4.81
C ILE A 58 2.02 23.04 -4.18
N ALA A 59 1.73 24.22 -4.73
CA ALA A 59 2.17 25.50 -4.15
C ALA A 59 1.62 25.69 -2.72
N GLY A 60 0.32 25.46 -2.51
CA GLY A 60 -0.27 25.56 -1.17
C GLY A 60 0.33 24.56 -0.16
N LEU A 61 0.56 23.32 -0.59
CA LEU A 61 1.23 22.31 0.26
C LEU A 61 2.68 22.69 0.57
N GLN A 62 3.40 23.28 -0.39
CA GLN A 62 4.77 23.75 -0.19
C GLN A 62 4.85 24.90 0.82
N GLU A 63 3.92 25.85 0.76
CA GLU A 63 3.82 26.94 1.74
C GLU A 63 3.52 26.41 3.15
N GLU A 64 2.61 25.44 3.27
CA GLU A 64 2.28 24.83 4.56
C GLU A 64 3.47 24.07 5.15
N ILE A 65 4.22 23.33 4.34
CA ILE A 65 5.46 22.67 4.75
C ILE A 65 6.48 23.70 5.26
N GLN A 66 6.65 24.83 4.57
CA GLN A 66 7.56 25.89 5.03
C GLN A 66 7.11 26.52 6.35
N ARG A 67 5.81 26.76 6.51
CA ARG A 67 5.23 27.29 7.75
C ARG A 67 5.47 26.35 8.92
N LEU A 68 5.20 25.06 8.75
CA LEU A 68 5.44 24.04 9.79
C LEU A 68 6.92 23.91 10.13
N ARG A 69 7.82 23.94 9.14
CA ARG A 69 9.28 23.93 9.39
C ARG A 69 9.73 25.11 10.23
N LYS A 70 9.22 26.31 9.94
CA LYS A 70 9.52 27.50 10.74
C LYS A 70 9.02 27.34 12.17
N ARG A 71 7.82 26.79 12.35
CA ARG A 71 7.26 26.57 13.69
C ARG A 71 8.05 25.55 14.51
N VAL A 72 8.53 24.48 13.88
CA VAL A 72 9.42 23.50 14.52
C VAL A 72 10.71 24.18 14.99
N MET A 73 11.34 24.99 14.13
CA MET A 73 12.56 25.72 14.49
C MET A 73 12.34 26.71 15.65
N GLU A 74 11.20 27.42 15.68
CA GLU A 74 10.85 28.30 16.80
C GLU A 74 10.74 27.52 18.12
N LEU A 75 10.08 26.36 18.10
CA LEU A 75 9.93 25.50 19.28
C LEU A 75 11.25 24.87 19.72
N GLU A 76 12.13 24.51 18.78
CA GLU A 76 13.48 24.02 19.08
C GLU A 76 14.30 25.07 19.82
N VAL A 77 14.26 26.33 19.37
CA VAL A 77 14.94 27.45 20.04
C VAL A 77 14.34 27.72 21.42
N GLU A 78 13.01 27.70 21.55
CA GLU A 78 12.33 27.88 22.84
C GLU A 78 12.76 26.81 23.86
N LEU A 79 12.79 25.54 23.45
CA LEU A 79 13.27 24.44 24.29
C LEU A 79 14.76 24.57 24.64
N GLU A 80 15.59 25.06 23.72
CA GLU A 80 17.02 25.28 23.96
C GLU A 80 17.26 26.41 24.98
N GLU A 81 16.52 27.52 24.88
CA GLU A 81 16.57 28.65 25.82
C GLU A 81 16.05 28.23 27.22
N GLU A 82 14.98 27.44 27.29
CA GLU A 82 14.49 26.88 28.56
C GLU A 82 15.52 25.95 29.22
N ARG A 83 16.17 25.07 28.42
CA ARG A 83 17.24 24.19 28.90
C ARG A 83 18.43 25.01 29.41
N ASN A 84 18.86 26.01 28.66
CA ASN A 84 19.99 26.86 29.03
C ASN A 84 19.69 27.71 30.28
N SER A 85 18.45 28.15 30.43
CA SER A 85 17.94 28.85 31.62
C SER A 85 17.88 27.95 32.87
N GLN A 86 17.53 26.68 32.70
CA GLN A 86 17.50 25.69 33.80
C GLN A 86 18.91 25.29 34.28
N THR A 87 19.95 25.35 33.44
CA THR A 87 21.34 25.08 33.86
C THR A 87 21.92 26.09 34.86
N VAL A 88 21.29 27.25 35.06
CA VAL A 88 21.76 28.30 35.98
C VAL A 88 21.15 28.19 37.39
N SER A 89 20.10 27.39 37.57
CA SER A 89 19.48 27.20 38.89
C SER A 89 19.18 25.73 39.18
N VAL A 90 19.75 25.25 40.29
CA VAL A 90 19.46 23.99 41.01
C VAL A 90 20.46 22.84 40.79
N GLN A 91 21.27 22.62 41.82
CA GLN A 91 21.95 21.36 42.13
C GLN A 91 20.96 20.40 42.81
N GLU A 92 20.84 19.19 42.23
CA GLU A 92 20.37 17.89 42.77
C GLU A 92 18.89 17.68 43.18
N PRO A 93 18.33 16.44 43.09
CA PRO A 93 18.98 15.15 42.81
C PRO A 93 18.56 14.49 41.49
N GLN A 94 19.50 13.74 40.91
CA GLN A 94 19.29 12.90 39.73
C GLN A 94 18.29 11.77 40.04
N MET A 95 17.07 11.88 39.51
CA MET A 95 16.29 10.71 39.16
C MET A 95 16.75 10.24 37.78
N PRO A 96 16.99 8.93 37.55
CA PRO A 96 17.32 8.45 36.23
C PRO A 96 16.05 8.53 35.38
N MET A 97 15.87 9.66 34.69
CA MET A 97 14.91 9.77 33.61
C MET A 97 15.46 8.89 32.49
N LYS A 98 15.02 7.62 32.45
CA LYS A 98 15.22 6.70 31.34
C LYS A 98 14.66 7.35 30.08
N LEU A 99 15.53 8.02 29.34
CA LEU A 99 15.28 8.52 28.00
C LEU A 99 15.73 7.46 26.99
N ASP A 100 15.05 6.33 26.98
CA ASP A 100 15.16 5.35 25.89
C ASP A 100 13.75 5.06 25.36
N LYS A 101 13.09 6.09 24.82
CA LYS A 101 12.01 5.85 23.86
C LYS A 101 12.70 5.52 22.54
N VAL A 102 12.65 4.25 22.16
CA VAL A 102 13.00 3.87 20.79
C VAL A 102 11.92 4.47 19.88
N ASP A 103 12.33 5.42 19.06
CA ASP A 103 11.45 6.18 18.16
C ASP A 103 11.15 5.35 16.89
N ILE A 104 10.43 4.25 17.05
CA ILE A 104 9.92 3.41 15.96
C ILE A 104 8.44 3.67 15.72
N TYR A 105 8.04 3.60 14.45
CA TYR A 105 6.63 3.59 14.07
C TYR A 105 6.36 2.54 12.99
N SER A 106 5.11 2.11 12.89
CA SER A 106 4.69 1.15 11.89
C SER A 106 3.28 1.40 11.40
N TYR A 107 2.99 0.93 10.19
CA TYR A 107 1.72 1.16 9.54
C TYR A 107 1.39 0.08 8.52
N PHE A 108 0.09 -0.13 8.33
CA PHE A 108 -0.47 -0.89 7.22
C PHE A 108 -0.70 0.03 6.03
N ASN A 109 -0.24 -0.39 4.86
CA ASN A 109 -0.63 0.17 3.58
C ASN A 109 -1.41 -0.91 2.83
N TYR A 110 -2.71 -0.71 2.63
CA TYR A 110 -3.58 -1.79 2.15
C TYR A 110 -4.67 -1.26 1.23
N SER A 111 -5.21 -2.17 0.43
CA SER A 111 -6.39 -1.97 -0.41
C SER A 111 -7.39 -3.08 -0.11
N ILE A 112 -8.68 -2.75 -0.22
CA ILE A 112 -9.77 -3.70 -0.03
C ILE A 112 -10.31 -4.06 -1.42
N ILE A 113 -10.46 -5.34 -1.68
CA ILE A 113 -11.03 -5.88 -2.91
C ILE A 113 -12.36 -6.53 -2.52
N LEU A 114 -13.44 -5.96 -3.05
CA LEU A 114 -14.77 -6.50 -2.86
C LEU A 114 -15.01 -7.65 -3.86
N PRO A 115 -15.75 -8.70 -3.45
CA PRO A 115 -16.07 -9.81 -4.33
C PRO A 115 -16.94 -9.34 -5.51
N PRO A 116 -16.85 -10.03 -6.67
CA PRO A 116 -17.82 -9.88 -7.75
C PRO A 116 -19.21 -10.39 -7.33
N GLU A 117 -20.25 -10.02 -8.08
CA GLU A 117 -21.62 -10.46 -7.79
C GLU A 117 -21.72 -12.00 -7.72
N GLY A 118 -22.22 -12.51 -6.59
CA GLY A 118 -22.39 -13.94 -6.33
C GLY A 118 -21.26 -14.60 -5.51
N GLU A 119 -20.19 -13.87 -5.21
CA GLU A 119 -19.14 -14.29 -4.27
C GLU A 119 -19.27 -13.58 -2.91
N ASP A 120 -18.74 -14.21 -1.85
CA ASP A 120 -18.85 -13.73 -0.46
C ASP A 120 -17.48 -13.45 0.17
N ILE A 121 -16.39 -13.70 -0.56
CA ILE A 121 -15.01 -13.58 -0.04
C ILE A 121 -14.49 -12.18 -0.33
N ILE A 122 -14.18 -11.44 0.72
CA ILE A 122 -13.52 -10.15 0.66
C ILE A 122 -12.04 -10.36 0.93
N SER A 123 -11.20 -9.67 0.16
CA SER A 123 -9.75 -9.70 0.36
C SER A 123 -9.20 -8.32 0.69
N ILE A 124 -8.26 -8.29 1.62
CA ILE A 124 -7.47 -7.10 1.94
C ILE A 124 -6.03 -7.44 1.61
N TYR A 125 -5.48 -6.72 0.64
CA TYR A 125 -4.13 -6.92 0.16
C TYR A 125 -3.26 -5.72 0.50
N GLY A 126 -2.05 -5.94 1.01
CA GLY A 126 -1.20 -4.82 1.41
C GLY A 126 0.19 -5.19 1.88
N ASP A 127 0.86 -4.17 2.40
CA ASP A 127 2.19 -4.22 2.97
C ASP A 127 2.15 -3.68 4.41
N PHE A 128 2.91 -4.31 5.31
CA PHE A 128 3.11 -3.82 6.67
C PHE A 128 4.54 -3.31 6.82
N THR A 129 4.71 -2.03 7.15
CA THR A 129 6.03 -1.38 7.20
C THR A 129 6.36 -0.92 8.61
N ILE A 130 7.62 -1.13 9.00
CA ILE A 130 8.22 -0.69 10.25
C ILE A 130 9.38 0.24 9.90
N VAL A 131 9.44 1.39 10.56
CA VAL A 131 10.48 2.41 10.37
C VAL A 131 11.08 2.80 11.71
N SER A 132 12.40 2.78 11.80
CA SER A 132 13.16 3.46 12.86
C SER A 132 13.43 4.89 12.42
N THR A 133 13.09 5.87 13.26
CA THR A 133 13.41 7.28 12.99
C THR A 133 14.86 7.62 13.31
N ARG A 134 15.51 6.83 14.15
CA ARG A 134 16.95 6.89 14.40
C ARG A 134 17.64 6.00 13.38
N ASP A 135 18.87 6.34 12.99
CA ASP A 135 19.76 5.50 12.16
C ASP A 135 20.26 4.24 12.91
N LEU A 136 19.37 3.64 13.71
CA LEU A 136 19.56 2.39 14.42
C LEU A 136 19.05 1.24 13.54
N PRO A 137 19.83 0.17 13.37
CA PRO A 137 19.38 -1.01 12.65
C PRO A 137 18.23 -1.67 13.41
N LEU A 138 17.22 -2.13 12.67
CA LEU A 138 16.07 -2.86 13.21
C LEU A 138 16.45 -4.33 13.38
N GLU A 139 17.24 -4.64 14.41
CA GLU A 139 17.62 -6.02 14.74
C GLU A 139 16.55 -6.72 15.58
N ASP A 140 16.37 -8.02 15.34
CA ASP A 140 15.50 -8.93 16.11
C ASP A 140 14.05 -8.46 16.34
N VAL A 141 13.49 -7.72 15.37
CA VAL A 141 12.11 -7.24 15.45
C VAL A 141 11.10 -8.39 15.36
N VAL A 142 10.27 -8.53 16.38
CA VAL A 142 9.13 -9.44 16.41
C VAL A 142 7.84 -8.64 16.24
N VAL A 143 6.98 -9.09 15.34
CA VAL A 143 5.69 -8.48 15.04
C VAL A 143 4.59 -9.46 15.41
N CYS A 144 3.62 -9.00 16.20
CA CYS A 144 2.35 -9.69 16.40
C CYS A 144 1.28 -8.97 15.60
N ILE A 145 0.70 -9.64 14.61
CA ILE A 145 -0.50 -9.18 13.90
C ILE A 145 -1.70 -9.91 14.48
N LYS A 146 -2.69 -9.18 14.99
CA LYS A 146 -3.87 -9.72 15.64
C LYS A 146 -5.10 -9.48 14.77
N VAL A 147 -5.83 -10.55 14.46
CA VAL A 147 -7.07 -10.50 13.67
C VAL A 147 -8.29 -10.83 14.51
N LYS A 148 -9.40 -10.16 14.24
CA LYS A 148 -10.71 -10.45 14.81
C LYS A 148 -11.78 -10.38 13.72
N PRO A 149 -12.80 -11.25 13.75
CA PRO A 149 -13.01 -12.34 14.71
C PRO A 149 -12.07 -13.54 14.50
N VAL A 150 -11.70 -14.21 15.59
CA VAL A 150 -10.77 -15.35 15.57
C VAL A 150 -11.41 -16.53 14.84
N GLY A 151 -10.63 -17.22 14.01
CA GLY A 151 -11.07 -18.42 13.28
C GLY A 151 -11.91 -18.17 12.03
N LEU A 152 -12.29 -16.93 11.76
CA LEU A 152 -13.14 -16.54 10.61
C LEU A 152 -12.40 -15.65 9.60
N VAL A 153 -11.13 -15.34 9.89
CA VAL A 153 -10.26 -14.50 9.09
C VAL A 153 -8.98 -15.29 8.82
N THR A 154 -8.56 -15.35 7.57
CA THR A 154 -7.31 -15.99 7.15
C THR A 154 -6.31 -14.91 6.78
N PHE A 155 -5.20 -14.81 7.51
CA PHE A 155 -4.06 -13.98 7.13
C PHE A 155 -2.99 -14.86 6.48
N SER A 156 -2.51 -14.42 5.32
CA SER A 156 -1.45 -15.06 4.53
C SER A 156 -0.39 -14.04 4.11
N GLY A 157 0.80 -14.52 3.79
CA GLY A 157 1.92 -13.70 3.35
C GLY A 157 3.15 -14.57 3.12
N LYS A 158 4.25 -13.96 2.68
CA LYS A 158 5.53 -14.64 2.45
C LYS A 158 6.26 -14.93 3.77
N ILE A 159 5.68 -15.81 4.59
CA ILE A 159 6.18 -16.20 5.91
C ILE A 159 6.56 -17.69 5.87
N SER A 160 7.80 -18.00 6.19
CA SER A 160 8.33 -19.37 6.16
C SER A 160 8.44 -20.02 7.54
N ASP A 161 8.58 -21.34 7.56
CA ASP A 161 8.95 -22.08 8.77
C ASP A 161 10.45 -21.85 9.08
N PRO A 162 10.82 -21.48 10.32
CA PRO A 162 12.22 -21.33 10.73
C PRO A 162 13.11 -22.54 10.40
N ARG A 163 12.55 -23.76 10.37
CA ARG A 163 13.27 -25.00 10.06
C ARG A 163 13.83 -25.01 8.63
N LEU A 164 13.21 -24.26 7.71
CA LEU A 164 13.66 -24.15 6.31
C LEU A 164 15.00 -23.40 6.18
N LEU A 165 15.37 -22.58 7.17
CA LEU A 165 16.66 -21.88 7.20
C LEU A 165 17.85 -22.83 7.41
N ASN A 166 17.61 -23.98 8.06
CA ASN A 166 18.65 -24.94 8.43
C ASN A 166 18.79 -26.11 7.44
N GLY A 167 18.02 -26.11 6.34
CA GLY A 167 18.05 -27.16 5.32
C GLY A 167 19.27 -27.11 4.39
N PRO A 168 19.49 -28.15 3.56
CA PRO A 168 20.52 -28.14 2.53
C PRO A 168 20.23 -27.01 1.53
N GLY A 169 21.18 -26.08 1.40
CA GLY A 169 20.99 -24.79 0.71
C GLY A 169 21.05 -23.59 1.66
N ARG A 170 22.11 -23.50 2.48
CA ARG A 170 22.38 -22.33 3.34
C ARG A 170 22.47 -21.08 2.46
N GLY A 171 21.69 -20.05 2.78
CA GLY A 171 21.63 -18.80 2.02
C GLY A 171 20.40 -18.63 1.12
N ARG A 172 19.23 -19.10 1.56
CA ARG A 172 17.95 -18.80 0.90
C ARG A 172 17.62 -17.31 1.01
N GLU A 173 18.00 -16.55 -0.01
CA GLU A 173 17.76 -15.11 -0.07
C GLU A 173 16.30 -14.73 -0.27
N ASP A 174 15.46 -15.70 -0.63
CA ASP A 174 14.03 -15.59 -0.85
C ASP A 174 13.21 -15.52 0.45
N ILE A 175 13.80 -15.90 1.60
CA ILE A 175 13.10 -15.92 2.89
C ILE A 175 13.42 -14.66 3.70
N GLU A 176 12.47 -13.74 3.74
CA GLU A 176 12.58 -12.48 4.50
C GLU A 176 11.95 -12.57 5.91
N TRP A 177 10.88 -13.37 6.06
CA TRP A 177 10.07 -13.48 7.26
C TRP A 177 9.83 -14.93 7.67
N VAL A 178 9.85 -15.19 8.98
CA VAL A 178 9.53 -16.50 9.57
C VAL A 178 8.63 -16.38 10.79
N TRP A 179 7.98 -17.48 11.14
CA TRP A 179 7.26 -17.60 12.40
C TRP A 179 8.21 -17.39 13.59
N ALA A 180 7.82 -16.52 14.52
CA ALA A 180 8.64 -16.19 15.69
C ALA A 180 8.52 -17.23 16.81
N VAL A 181 7.46 -18.04 16.80
CA VAL A 181 7.11 -19.00 17.85
C VAL A 181 6.79 -20.37 17.24
N GLU A 182 7.10 -21.45 17.96
CA GLU A 182 6.88 -22.82 17.46
C GLU A 182 5.40 -23.22 17.44
N ASP A 183 4.63 -22.72 18.42
CA ASP A 183 3.19 -22.94 18.62
C ASP A 183 2.32 -21.97 17.79
N TRP A 184 2.86 -21.44 16.69
CA TRP A 184 2.20 -20.40 15.88
C TRP A 184 0.81 -20.82 15.40
N ARG A 185 0.58 -22.10 15.10
CA ARG A 185 -0.72 -22.63 14.68
C ARG A 185 -1.78 -22.49 15.78
N ASP A 186 -1.42 -22.87 17.01
CA ASP A 186 -2.33 -22.84 18.14
C ASP A 186 -2.69 -21.39 18.49
N ARG A 187 -1.72 -20.47 18.42
CA ARG A 187 -1.96 -19.03 18.66
C ARG A 187 -2.86 -18.38 17.61
N ILE A 188 -2.71 -18.76 16.35
CA ILE A 188 -3.62 -18.30 15.30
C ILE A 188 -5.04 -18.81 15.59
N GLN A 189 -5.18 -20.09 15.93
CA GLN A 189 -6.49 -20.70 16.13
C GLN A 189 -7.20 -20.21 17.39
N GLN A 190 -6.47 -19.99 18.49
CA GLN A 190 -7.04 -19.58 19.78
C GLN A 190 -7.19 -18.06 19.92
N ASN A 191 -6.20 -17.29 19.47
CA ASN A 191 -6.10 -15.86 19.75
C ASN A 191 -6.18 -14.97 18.49
N GLY A 192 -6.11 -15.56 17.30
CA GLY A 192 -6.01 -14.82 16.04
C GLY A 192 -4.68 -14.07 15.92
N GLU A 193 -3.61 -14.59 16.52
CA GLU A 193 -2.32 -13.90 16.63
C GLU A 193 -1.25 -14.53 15.73
N TYR A 194 -0.73 -13.72 14.82
CA TYR A 194 0.31 -14.07 13.85
C TYR A 194 1.62 -13.45 14.30
N TRP A 195 2.49 -14.28 14.87
CA TRP A 195 3.78 -13.87 15.41
C TRP A 195 4.89 -14.14 14.39
N VAL A 196 5.44 -13.07 13.82
CA VAL A 196 6.46 -13.15 12.75
C VAL A 196 7.69 -12.34 13.12
N LYS A 197 8.85 -12.76 12.65
CA LYS A 197 10.10 -12.04 12.81
C LYS A 197 10.85 -11.97 11.49
N SER A 198 11.58 -10.89 11.28
CA SER A 198 12.48 -10.78 10.14
C SER A 198 13.78 -11.54 10.42
N ILE A 199 14.33 -12.21 9.42
CA ILE A 199 15.60 -12.95 9.53
C ILE A 199 16.79 -12.07 9.13
N ARG A 200 16.53 -11.03 8.33
CA ARG A 200 17.56 -10.13 7.85
C ARG A 200 17.48 -8.86 8.65
N SER A 201 18.56 -8.54 9.37
CA SER A 201 18.78 -7.18 9.84
C SER A 201 18.86 -6.29 8.60
N PRO A 202 17.88 -5.41 8.36
CA PRO A 202 18.01 -4.47 7.27
C PRO A 202 19.22 -3.57 7.59
N ILE A 203 20.13 -3.41 6.64
CA ILE A 203 21.10 -2.30 6.69
C ILE A 203 20.33 -0.96 6.71
N ALA A 204 19.07 -0.97 6.27
CA ALA A 204 18.15 0.15 6.28
C ALA A 204 17.39 0.27 7.61
N ASN A 205 17.04 1.50 7.98
CA ASN A 205 16.12 1.83 9.07
C ASN A 205 14.65 1.44 8.80
N ARG A 206 14.38 0.54 7.84
CA ARG A 206 13.03 0.16 7.40
C ARG A 206 12.94 -1.33 7.05
N ILE A 207 11.92 -2.01 7.59
CA ILE A 207 11.54 -3.39 7.23
C ILE A 207 10.10 -3.40 6.73
N THR A 208 9.80 -4.20 5.71
CA THR A 208 8.45 -4.36 5.19
C THR A 208 8.10 -5.84 5.04
N LEU A 209 6.95 -6.25 5.58
CA LEU A 209 6.26 -7.49 5.22
C LEU A 209 5.40 -7.19 3.99
N LYS A 210 5.89 -7.60 2.82
CA LYS A 210 5.25 -7.31 1.54
C LYS A 210 4.16 -8.33 1.21
N ALA A 211 3.14 -7.88 0.50
CA ALA A 211 2.13 -8.74 -0.11
C ALA A 211 1.45 -9.67 0.91
N PHE A 212 1.06 -9.12 2.07
CA PHE A 212 0.14 -9.83 2.94
C PHE A 212 -1.25 -9.80 2.31
N GLU A 213 -2.02 -10.85 2.59
CA GLU A 213 -3.41 -10.95 2.18
C GLU A 213 -4.25 -11.41 3.37
N ILE A 214 -5.44 -10.82 3.51
CA ILE A 214 -6.40 -11.15 4.54
C ILE A 214 -7.71 -11.50 3.85
N LEU A 215 -8.16 -12.73 4.05
CA LEU A 215 -9.39 -13.26 3.46
C LEU A 215 -10.42 -13.49 4.56
N PHE A 216 -11.64 -13.05 4.32
CA PHE A 216 -12.77 -13.30 5.18
C PHE A 216 -14.06 -13.29 4.36
N SER A 217 -15.08 -13.96 4.88
CA SER A 217 -16.40 -13.97 4.25
C SER A 217 -17.34 -13.00 4.96
N GLU A 218 -18.15 -12.27 4.21
CA GLU A 218 -19.12 -11.32 4.78
C GLU A 218 -20.12 -12.04 5.68
N THR A 219 -20.67 -13.17 5.22
CA THR A 219 -21.63 -13.98 6.00
C THR A 219 -21.05 -14.52 7.31
N ASN A 220 -19.81 -15.02 7.28
CA ASN A 220 -19.21 -15.67 8.44
C ASN A 220 -18.68 -14.68 9.48
N SER A 221 -18.13 -13.55 9.03
CA SER A 221 -17.53 -12.53 9.90
C SER A 221 -18.53 -11.51 10.45
N ASN A 222 -19.82 -11.68 10.15
CA ASN A 222 -20.86 -10.67 10.40
C ASN A 222 -20.48 -9.31 9.80
N GLY A 223 -19.85 -9.34 8.62
CA GLY A 223 -19.35 -8.17 7.91
C GLY A 223 -18.32 -7.34 8.67
N LYS A 224 -17.65 -7.84 9.72
CA LYS A 224 -16.75 -7.05 10.55
C LYS A 224 -15.38 -7.70 10.73
N VAL A 225 -14.33 -6.98 10.36
CA VAL A 225 -12.95 -7.42 10.55
C VAL A 225 -12.10 -6.31 11.15
N ILE A 226 -11.32 -6.66 12.19
CA ILE A 226 -10.36 -5.76 12.83
C ILE A 226 -8.99 -6.41 12.79
N VAL A 227 -7.98 -5.67 12.32
CA VAL A 227 -6.58 -6.08 12.32
C VAL A 227 -5.75 -5.03 13.04
N GLU A 228 -5.00 -5.47 14.03
CA GLU A 228 -4.09 -4.66 14.83
C GLU A 228 -2.68 -5.24 14.73
N SER A 229 -1.64 -4.42 14.91
CA SER A 229 -0.29 -4.94 15.03
C SER A 229 0.46 -4.32 16.19
N PHE A 230 1.38 -5.11 16.73
CA PHE A 230 2.22 -4.79 17.87
C PHE A 230 3.65 -5.23 17.58
N ILE A 231 4.60 -4.34 17.82
CA ILE A 231 6.02 -4.56 17.57
C ILE A 231 6.75 -4.69 18.90
N TYR A 232 7.58 -5.71 18.98
CA TYR A 232 8.45 -6.02 20.12
C TYR A 232 9.89 -5.95 19.63
N LEU A 233 10.67 -5.05 20.22
CA LEU A 233 12.11 -4.87 19.93
C LEU A 233 12.99 -5.60 20.94
N ASP A 234 12.54 -5.68 22.18
CA ASP A 234 13.20 -6.44 23.23
C ASP A 234 12.14 -7.09 24.14
N SER A 235 12.54 -8.05 24.96
CA SER A 235 11.60 -8.80 25.82
C SER A 235 11.07 -8.01 27.03
N ASN A 236 11.63 -6.84 27.33
CA ASN A 236 11.36 -6.03 28.52
C ASN A 236 10.67 -4.69 28.20
N SER A 237 10.58 -4.28 26.95
CA SER A 237 9.90 -3.06 26.52
C SER A 237 8.43 -3.33 26.19
N PRO A 238 7.55 -2.34 26.46
CA PRO A 238 6.16 -2.46 26.07
C PRO A 238 6.04 -2.50 24.54
N PRO A 239 5.06 -3.24 23.99
CA PRO A 239 4.87 -3.30 22.56
C PRO A 239 4.49 -1.95 21.96
N HIS A 240 5.04 -1.66 20.79
CA HIS A 240 4.68 -0.50 19.98
C HIS A 240 3.52 -0.87 19.04
N ALA A 241 2.35 -0.27 19.26
CA ALA A 241 1.21 -0.45 18.37
C ALA A 241 1.41 0.30 17.04
N SER A 242 0.90 -0.24 15.94
CA SER A 242 0.89 0.48 14.67
C SER A 242 0.06 1.75 14.73
N ILE A 243 0.45 2.76 13.96
CA ILE A 243 -0.20 4.06 13.91
C ILE A 243 -1.61 3.97 13.32
N ASN A 244 -1.87 2.97 12.49
CA ASN A 244 -3.19 2.66 11.96
C ASN A 244 -3.57 1.19 12.22
N LYS A 245 -4.87 0.94 12.15
CA LYS A 245 -5.50 -0.38 12.27
C LYS A 245 -6.37 -0.58 11.03
N ILE A 246 -6.55 -1.82 10.62
CA ILE A 246 -7.51 -2.16 9.56
C ILE A 246 -8.85 -2.41 10.26
N ASN A 247 -9.86 -1.60 9.98
CA ASN A 247 -11.20 -1.79 10.50
C ASN A 247 -12.16 -1.77 9.31
N PHE A 248 -12.68 -2.94 8.97
CA PHE A 248 -13.62 -3.11 7.88
C PHE A 248 -14.98 -3.50 8.44
N HIS A 249 -16.01 -2.80 8.00
CA HIS A 249 -17.38 -3.06 8.41
C HIS A 249 -18.33 -2.88 7.21
N ILE A 250 -19.11 -3.92 6.93
CA ILE A 250 -20.26 -3.86 6.03
C ILE A 250 -21.49 -3.51 6.89
N PRO A 251 -22.19 -2.41 6.57
CA PRO A 251 -23.36 -1.95 7.30
C PRO A 251 -24.57 -2.88 7.17
#